data_AF-A0A1H7QZH0-F1
#
_entry.id   AF-A0A1H7QZH0-F1
#
_cell.length_a   1.000
_cell.length_b   1.000
_cell.length_c   1.000
_cell.angle_alpha   90.00
_cell.angle_beta   90.00
_cell.angle_gamma   90.00
#
_symmetry.space_group_name_H-M   'P 1'
#
loop_
_entity.id
_entity.type
_entity.pdbx_description
1 polymer ?
#
loop_
_entity_poly.entity_id
_entity_poly.type
_entity_poly.pdbx_seq_one_letter_code
_entity_poly.pdbx_strand_id
1 'polypeptide(L)'
;MLDGLPSEALEARVRRWRRLTILLVVGLLLLSVAFAFAVAAWTGDEPAATEDEPLWREITALVIAASALVLAAVGMIGGLRATRRLGGLGSPLTVLGRRRQKLLLQELRGRAPLDPAHVPLVRHLAERLTAQRWLLIVQLGLLLMFVGQFIGSPSPWRLGMVVLFVLGIAVAVPLILRDERQARRFLSEHPDPRVAS
;
A
#
# COMPACT_ATOMS: atom_id res chain seq x y z
N MET A 1 7.42 23.06 33.43
CA MET A 1 6.58 21.98 33.97
C MET A 1 5.22 22.06 33.29
N LEU A 2 5.05 21.33 32.19
CA LEU A 2 3.77 21.10 31.52
C LEU A 2 3.64 19.58 31.42
N ASP A 3 3.23 18.97 32.53
CA ASP A 3 2.85 17.57 32.61
C ASP A 3 1.50 17.36 31.92
N GLY A 4 1.30 16.20 31.28
CA GLY A 4 -0.02 15.56 31.30
C GLY A 4 -0.83 15.47 30.00
N LEU A 5 -0.30 14.75 29.01
CA LEU A 5 -1.03 13.77 28.18
C LEU A 5 -2.19 14.24 27.26
N PRO A 6 -1.90 14.51 25.97
CA PRO A 6 -2.79 14.13 24.87
C PRO A 6 -2.57 12.67 24.42
N SER A 7 -1.75 11.86 25.12
CA SER A 7 -1.38 10.52 24.66
C SER A 7 -2.53 9.52 24.76
N GLU A 8 -3.34 9.52 25.82
CA GLU A 8 -4.43 8.55 25.97
C GLU A 8 -5.55 8.76 24.95
N ALA A 9 -5.91 10.01 24.68
CA ALA A 9 -6.89 10.36 23.65
C ALA A 9 -6.39 10.04 22.24
N LEU A 10 -5.10 10.27 21.97
CA LEU A 10 -4.46 9.88 20.70
C LEU A 10 -4.37 8.37 20.55
N GLU A 11 -4.01 7.63 21.60
CA GLU A 11 -3.93 6.17 21.60
C GLU A 11 -5.31 5.51 21.45
N ALA A 12 -6.33 6.01 22.15
CA ALA A 12 -7.71 5.54 22.00
C ALA A 12 -8.23 5.75 20.57
N ARG A 13 -7.91 6.89 19.96
CA ARG A 13 -8.25 7.17 18.56
C ARG A 13 -7.50 6.24 17.61
N VAL A 14 -6.21 5.97 17.84
CA VAL A 14 -5.45 5.01 17.03
C VAL A 14 -6.01 3.58 17.15
N ARG A 15 -6.35 3.12 18.36
CA ARG A 15 -6.94 1.79 18.62
C ARG A 15 -8.33 1.63 17.98
N ARG A 16 -9.22 2.61 18.16
CA ARG A 16 -10.58 2.60 17.57
C ARG A 16 -10.53 2.55 16.05
N TRP A 17 -9.63 3.32 15.45
CA TRP A 17 -9.44 3.31 14.01
C TRP A 17 -8.79 2.04 13.47
N ARG A 18 -7.85 1.44 14.22
CA ARG A 18 -7.29 0.12 13.87
C ARG A 18 -8.37 -0.95 13.89
N ARG A 19 -9.22 -0.95 14.92
CA ARG A 19 -10.40 -1.83 14.98
C ARG A 19 -11.36 -1.58 13.81
N LEU A 20 -11.70 -0.33 13.51
CA LEU A 20 -12.57 -0.02 12.37
C LEU A 20 -11.97 -0.46 11.04
N THR A 21 -10.66 -0.27 10.84
CA THR A 21 -9.98 -0.72 9.62
C THR A 21 -10.01 -2.25 9.54
N ILE A 22 -9.69 -2.95 10.62
CA ILE A 22 -9.78 -4.42 10.68
C ILE A 22 -11.21 -4.88 10.42
N LEU A 23 -12.21 -4.28 11.05
CA LEU A 23 -13.62 -4.62 10.85
C LEU A 23 -14.07 -4.35 9.42
N LEU A 24 -13.62 -3.27 8.80
CA LEU A 24 -13.94 -2.95 7.41
C LEU A 24 -13.27 -3.95 6.47
N VAL A 25 -12.01 -4.32 6.72
CA VAL A 25 -11.29 -5.35 5.95
C VAL A 25 -11.96 -6.71 6.08
N VAL A 26 -12.22 -7.15 7.32
CA VAL A 26 -12.88 -8.41 7.61
C VAL A 26 -14.29 -8.41 7.03
N GLY A 27 -15.04 -7.32 7.21
CA GLY A 27 -16.39 -7.15 6.68
C GLY A 27 -16.41 -7.21 5.16
N LEU A 28 -15.51 -6.50 4.48
CA LEU A 28 -15.41 -6.51 3.02
C LEU A 28 -15.01 -7.90 2.49
N LEU A 29 -14.12 -8.59 3.20
CA LEU A 29 -13.70 -9.95 2.87
C LEU A 29 -14.85 -10.96 3.04
N LEU A 30 -15.58 -10.90 4.16
CA LEU A 30 -16.78 -11.70 4.39
C LEU A 30 -17.87 -11.41 3.36
N LEU A 31 -18.11 -10.13 3.05
CA LEU A 31 -19.12 -9.71 2.09
C LEU A 31 -18.77 -10.18 0.68
N SER A 32 -17.49 -10.19 0.33
CA SER A 32 -17.04 -10.74 -0.94
C SER A 32 -17.18 -12.26 -1.02
N VAL A 33 -16.90 -12.99 0.07
CA VAL A 33 -17.15 -14.45 0.15
C VAL A 33 -18.64 -14.74 0.05
N ALA A 34 -19.48 -14.01 0.78
CA ALA A 34 -20.93 -14.15 0.73
C ALA A 34 -21.50 -13.84 -0.67
N PHE A 35 -20.97 -12.81 -1.33
CA PHE A 35 -21.33 -12.48 -2.70
C PHE A 35 -20.93 -13.60 -3.68
N ALA A 36 -19.74 -14.18 -3.52
CA ALA A 36 -19.31 -15.31 -4.34
C ALA A 36 -20.21 -16.54 -4.16
N PHE A 37 -20.61 -16.84 -2.93
CA PHE A 37 -21.59 -17.89 -2.64
C PHE A 37 -22.96 -17.60 -3.26
N ALA A 38 -23.43 -16.36 -3.18
CA ALA A 38 -24.72 -15.96 -3.76
C ALA A 38 -24.72 -16.11 -5.29
N VAL A 39 -23.64 -15.73 -5.97
CA VAL A 39 -23.49 -15.92 -7.42
C VAL A 39 -23.49 -17.41 -7.76
N ALA A 40 -22.70 -18.22 -7.06
CA ALA A 40 -22.64 -19.67 -7.30
C ALA A 40 -23.99 -20.39 -7.05
N ALA A 41 -24.74 -19.95 -6.04
CA ALA A 41 -26.08 -20.47 -5.78
C ALA A 41 -27.09 -20.05 -6.84
N TRP A 42 -26.92 -18.86 -7.44
CA TRP A 42 -27.80 -18.36 -8.49
C TRP A 42 -27.54 -19.02 -9.85
N THR A 43 -26.28 -19.32 -10.19
CA THR A 43 -25.91 -19.95 -11.46
C THR A 43 -26.04 -21.48 -11.47
N GLY A 44 -26.22 -22.11 -10.31
CA GLY A 44 -26.31 -23.57 -10.17
C GLY A 44 -27.53 -24.24 -10.84
N ASP A 45 -28.55 -23.47 -11.22
CA ASP A 45 -29.79 -23.98 -11.82
C ASP A 45 -29.87 -23.84 -13.36
N GLU A 46 -28.87 -23.20 -14.01
CA GLU A 46 -28.88 -23.10 -15.47
C GLU A 46 -28.41 -24.41 -16.13
N PRO A 47 -29.21 -25.01 -17.04
CA PRO A 47 -28.81 -26.22 -17.75
C PRO A 47 -27.58 -25.91 -18.61
N ALA A 48 -26.49 -26.63 -18.33
CA ALA A 48 -25.17 -26.49 -18.96
C ALA A 48 -25.28 -26.38 -20.49
N ALA A 49 -25.28 -25.15 -20.99
CA ALA A 49 -25.27 -24.87 -22.41
C ALA A 49 -23.83 -24.90 -22.91
N THR A 50 -23.41 -26.07 -23.41
CA THR A 50 -22.34 -26.32 -24.40
C THR A 50 -20.99 -25.61 -24.21
N GLU A 51 -19.97 -26.44 -23.98
CA GLU A 51 -18.54 -26.13 -23.74
C GLU A 51 -18.22 -25.67 -22.32
N ASP A 52 -18.24 -26.66 -21.41
CA ASP A 52 -18.05 -26.56 -19.96
C ASP A 52 -16.77 -25.82 -19.54
N GLU A 53 -16.86 -24.50 -19.32
CA GLU A 53 -15.90 -23.83 -18.45
C GLU A 53 -16.16 -24.27 -17.00
N PRO A 54 -15.16 -24.83 -16.30
CA PRO A 54 -15.42 -25.48 -15.04
C PRO A 54 -15.72 -24.45 -13.93
N LEU A 55 -16.84 -24.60 -13.24
CA LEU A 55 -17.33 -23.70 -12.18
C LEU A 55 -16.28 -23.32 -11.13
N TRP A 56 -15.35 -24.22 -10.80
CA TRP A 56 -14.27 -23.93 -9.85
C TRP A 56 -13.38 -22.77 -10.32
N ARG A 57 -13.20 -22.59 -11.63
CA ARG A 57 -12.39 -21.51 -12.22
C ARG A 57 -13.03 -20.15 -11.95
N GLU A 58 -14.34 -20.04 -12.14
CA GLU A 58 -15.09 -18.81 -11.90
C GLU A 58 -15.10 -18.44 -10.42
N ILE A 59 -15.36 -19.42 -9.53
CA ILE A 59 -15.31 -19.22 -8.08
C ILE A 59 -13.91 -18.78 -7.65
N THR A 60 -12.86 -19.43 -8.16
CA THR A 60 -11.47 -19.09 -7.84
C THR A 60 -11.12 -17.67 -8.32
N ALA A 61 -11.51 -17.31 -9.54
CA ALA A 61 -11.28 -15.99 -10.09
C ALA A 61 -11.98 -14.90 -9.25
N LEU A 62 -13.22 -15.15 -8.83
CA LEU A 62 -14.00 -14.24 -8.01
C LEU A 62 -13.40 -14.05 -6.62
N VAL A 63 -13.00 -15.14 -5.95
CA VAL A 63 -12.34 -15.09 -4.64
C VAL A 63 -11.00 -14.33 -4.70
N ILE A 64 -10.21 -14.55 -5.76
CA ILE A 64 -8.96 -13.83 -5.98
C ILE A 64 -9.22 -12.33 -6.23
N ALA A 65 -10.18 -12.00 -7.09
CA ALA A 65 -10.54 -10.60 -7.39
C ALA A 65 -11.06 -9.85 -6.15
N ALA A 66 -11.90 -10.51 -5.36
CA ALA A 66 -12.35 -10.01 -4.07
C ALA A 66 -11.18 -9.71 -3.11
N SER A 67 -10.29 -10.69 -2.94
CA SER A 67 -9.13 -10.57 -2.06
C SER A 67 -8.18 -9.46 -2.53
N ALA A 68 -7.99 -9.35 -3.84
CA ALA A 68 -7.23 -8.28 -4.49
C ALA A 68 -7.81 -6.89 -4.16
N LEU A 69 -9.13 -6.74 -4.25
CA LEU A 69 -9.83 -5.48 -3.95
C LEU A 69 -9.66 -5.08 -2.47
N VAL A 70 -9.80 -6.05 -1.56
CA VAL A 70 -9.57 -5.83 -0.13
C VAL A 70 -8.12 -5.37 0.12
N LEU A 71 -7.15 -6.03 -0.50
CA LEU A 71 -5.73 -5.69 -0.34
C LEU A 71 -5.42 -4.28 -0.88
N ALA A 72 -5.96 -3.95 -2.06
CA ALA A 72 -5.82 -2.63 -2.65
C ALA A 72 -6.44 -1.54 -1.77
N ALA A 73 -7.64 -1.78 -1.21
CA ALA A 73 -8.28 -0.86 -0.28
C ALA A 73 -7.45 -0.65 1.00
N VAL A 74 -6.90 -1.72 1.59
CA VAL A 74 -6.00 -1.63 2.75
C VAL A 74 -4.76 -0.81 2.44
N GLY A 75 -4.10 -1.10 1.32
CA GLY A 75 -2.93 -0.36 0.86
C GLY A 75 -3.24 1.13 0.67
N MET A 76 -4.36 1.44 0.04
CA MET A 76 -4.78 2.82 -0.24
C MET A 76 -5.11 3.58 1.05
N ILE A 77 -5.89 2.98 1.96
CA ILE A 77 -6.22 3.58 3.26
C ILE A 77 -4.95 3.79 4.10
N GLY A 78 -4.06 2.80 4.13
CA GLY A 78 -2.78 2.88 4.82
C GLY A 78 -1.89 4.00 4.26
N GLY A 79 -1.82 4.11 2.94
CA GLY A 79 -1.09 5.16 2.22
C GLY A 79 -1.67 6.54 2.50
N LEU A 80 -2.97 6.74 2.31
CA LEU A 80 -3.67 8.00 2.61
C LEU A 80 -3.46 8.44 4.05
N ARG A 81 -3.49 7.50 5.00
CA ARG A 81 -3.25 7.79 6.41
C ARG A 81 -1.81 8.21 6.67
N ALA A 82 -0.84 7.54 6.05
CA ALA A 82 0.56 7.91 6.15
C ALA A 82 0.80 9.31 5.57
N THR A 83 0.20 9.64 4.42
CA THR A 83 0.28 10.97 3.82
C THR A 83 -0.41 12.05 4.67
N ARG A 84 -1.57 11.74 5.28
CA ARG A 84 -2.27 12.66 6.19
C ARG A 84 -1.45 12.99 7.44
N ARG A 85 -0.74 12.01 8.00
CA ARG A 85 0.17 12.23 9.14
C ARG A 85 1.33 13.17 8.81
N LEU A 86 1.73 13.20 7.54
CA LEU A 86 2.82 14.03 7.04
C LEU A 86 2.37 15.44 6.60
N GLY A 87 1.17 15.89 6.99
CA GLY A 87 0.74 17.28 6.77
C GLY A 87 0.10 17.58 5.41
N GLY A 88 -0.43 16.58 4.70
CA GLY A 88 -1.29 16.81 3.51
C GLY A 88 -0.54 17.21 2.23
N LEU A 89 -1.32 17.44 1.14
CA LEU A 89 -0.86 17.67 -0.24
C LEU A 89 0.05 18.91 -0.41
N GLY A 90 0.14 19.79 0.59
CA GLY A 90 1.02 20.95 0.63
C GLY A 90 2.46 20.59 1.03
N SER A 91 3.08 19.65 0.32
CA SER A 91 4.47 19.30 0.61
C SER A 91 5.39 20.48 0.26
N PRO A 92 6.26 20.93 1.18
CA PRO A 92 7.30 21.91 0.84
C PRO A 92 8.20 21.46 -0.33
N LEU A 93 8.23 20.15 -0.59
CA LEU A 93 8.98 19.53 -1.68
C LEU A 93 8.42 19.81 -3.07
N THR A 94 7.15 20.21 -3.24
CA THR A 94 6.61 20.55 -4.57
C THR A 94 7.13 21.90 -5.08
N VAL A 95 7.51 22.79 -4.16
CA VAL A 95 8.15 24.08 -4.49
C VAL A 95 9.64 23.90 -4.81
N LEU A 96 10.26 22.84 -4.31
CA LEU A 96 11.66 22.52 -4.55
C LEU A 96 11.85 21.87 -5.94
N GLY A 97 12.66 22.50 -6.80
CA GLY A 97 12.99 21.96 -8.12
C GLY A 97 13.64 20.57 -8.07
N ARG A 98 13.48 19.78 -9.15
CA ARG A 98 13.96 18.37 -9.26
C ARG A 98 15.44 18.18 -8.89
N ARG A 99 16.30 19.16 -9.16
CA ARG A 99 17.73 19.12 -8.79
C ARG A 99 17.93 19.08 -7.27
N ARG A 100 17.18 19.88 -6.51
CA ARG A 100 17.25 19.89 -5.04
C ARG A 100 16.69 18.62 -4.43
N GLN A 101 15.61 18.07 -4.99
CA GLN A 101 15.10 16.76 -4.55
C GLN A 101 16.13 15.64 -4.75
N LYS A 102 16.87 15.65 -5.87
CA LYS A 102 17.95 14.69 -6.12
C LYS A 102 19.09 14.84 -5.12
N LEU A 103 19.45 16.07 -4.72
CA LEU A 103 20.46 16.32 -3.70
C LEU A 103 20.02 15.79 -2.33
N LEU A 104 18.78 16.07 -1.89
CA LEU A 104 18.25 15.54 -0.63
C LEU A 104 18.22 14.00 -0.62
N LEU A 105 17.90 13.36 -1.76
CA LEU A 105 18.01 11.91 -1.90
C LEU A 105 19.46 11.41 -1.83
N GLN A 106 20.43 12.18 -2.32
CA GLN A 106 21.85 11.83 -2.22
C GLN A 106 22.36 11.97 -0.79
N GLU A 107 21.97 13.03 -0.08
CA GLU A 107 22.25 13.24 1.35
C GLU A 107 21.65 12.08 2.18
N LEU A 108 20.38 11.73 1.95
CA LEU A 108 19.73 10.60 2.62
C LEU A 108 20.46 9.26 2.38
N ARG A 109 20.97 9.07 1.17
CA ARG A 109 21.70 7.85 0.77
C ARG A 109 23.14 7.82 1.29
N GLY A 110 23.59 8.86 1.98
CA GLY A 110 24.97 9.02 2.44
C GLY A 110 25.97 9.22 1.29
N ARG A 111 25.51 9.68 0.11
CA ARG A 111 26.36 9.96 -1.06
C ARG A 111 26.81 11.41 -1.14
N ALA A 112 26.25 12.28 -0.31
CA ALA A 112 26.61 13.68 -0.17
C ALA A 112 26.69 14.00 1.33
N PRO A 113 27.55 14.96 1.74
CA PRO A 113 27.60 15.42 3.12
C PRO A 113 26.25 16.01 3.53
N LEU A 114 25.79 15.66 4.73
CA LEU A 114 24.52 16.14 5.27
C LEU A 114 24.69 17.56 5.79
N ASP A 115 23.99 18.52 5.18
CA ASP A 115 23.90 19.89 5.70
C ASP A 115 22.96 19.91 6.92
N PRO A 116 23.39 20.41 8.09
CA PRO A 116 22.53 20.58 9.27
C PRO A 116 21.22 21.32 8.98
N ALA A 117 21.22 22.27 8.05
CA ALA A 117 20.03 23.02 7.65
C ALA A 117 19.02 22.16 6.86
N HIS A 118 19.49 21.10 6.19
CA HIS A 118 18.65 20.20 5.41
C HIS A 118 18.08 19.04 6.21
N VAL A 119 18.58 18.77 7.43
CA VAL A 119 18.14 17.65 8.28
C VAL A 119 16.60 17.55 8.39
N PRO A 120 15.84 18.64 8.63
CA PRO A 120 14.37 18.55 8.70
C PRO A 120 13.72 18.14 7.37
N LEU A 121 14.27 18.58 6.24
CA LEU A 121 13.79 18.24 4.90
C LEU A 121 14.10 16.78 4.55
N VAL A 122 15.33 16.33 4.83
CA VAL A 122 15.77 14.94 4.62
C VAL A 122 14.97 13.98 5.50
N ARG A 123 14.66 14.38 6.74
CA ARG A 123 13.77 13.63 7.63
C ARG A 123 12.37 13.49 7.05
N HIS A 124 11.76 14.59 6.59
CA HIS A 124 10.44 14.54 5.98
C HIS A 124 10.42 13.64 4.73
N LEU A 125 11.50 13.67 3.94
CA LEU A 125 11.69 12.76 2.80
C LEU A 125 11.80 11.29 3.24
N ALA A 126 12.58 11.01 4.29
CA ALA A 126 12.72 9.67 4.86
C ALA A 126 11.36 9.12 5.34
N GLU A 127 10.58 9.93 6.06
CA GLU A 127 9.24 9.57 6.50
C GLU A 127 8.31 9.26 5.31
N ARG A 128 8.38 10.04 4.22
CA ARG A 128 7.64 9.74 2.98
C ARG A 128 8.06 8.42 2.33
N LEU A 129 9.35 8.11 2.29
CA LEU A 129 9.85 6.85 1.72
C LEU A 129 9.38 5.65 2.55
N THR A 130 9.33 5.76 3.88
CA THR A 130 8.75 4.70 4.73
C THR A 130 7.24 4.50 4.49
N ALA A 131 6.51 5.57 4.15
CA ALA A 131 5.10 5.49 3.78
C ALA A 131 4.88 4.81 2.42
N GLN A 132 5.89 4.83 1.54
CA GLN A 132 5.83 4.27 0.19
C GLN A 132 5.62 2.74 0.18
N ARG A 133 5.92 2.05 1.28
CA ARG A 133 5.61 0.61 1.44
C ARG A 133 4.13 0.29 1.23
N TRP A 134 3.23 1.22 1.55
CA TRP A 134 1.79 1.02 1.34
C TRP A 134 1.43 0.93 -0.14
N LEU A 135 2.20 1.58 -1.00
CA LEU A 135 2.07 1.45 -2.45
C LEU A 135 2.36 0.01 -2.90
N LEU A 136 3.31 -0.69 -2.28
CA LEU A 136 3.59 -2.09 -2.60
C LEU A 136 2.38 -2.99 -2.32
N ILE A 137 1.63 -2.71 -1.25
CA ILE A 137 0.41 -3.45 -0.91
C ILE A 137 -0.67 -3.19 -1.95
N VAL A 138 -0.82 -1.94 -2.41
CA VAL A 138 -1.73 -1.60 -3.51
C VAL A 138 -1.34 -2.34 -4.79
N GLN A 139 -0.05 -2.30 -5.17
CA GLN A 139 0.44 -2.99 -6.37
C GLN A 139 0.26 -4.51 -6.27
N LEU A 140 0.45 -5.11 -5.10
CA LEU A 140 0.17 -6.53 -4.88
C LEU A 140 -1.32 -6.85 -5.08
N GLY A 141 -2.22 -5.97 -4.63
CA GLY A 141 -3.65 -6.11 -4.86
C GLY A 141 -3.98 -6.05 -6.36
N LEU A 142 -3.44 -5.07 -7.08
CA LEU A 142 -3.63 -4.99 -8.53
C LEU A 142 -3.08 -6.22 -9.26
N LEU A 143 -1.90 -6.71 -8.87
CA LEU A 143 -1.33 -7.94 -9.45
C LEU A 143 -2.27 -9.12 -9.27
N LEU A 144 -2.80 -9.32 -8.06
CA LEU A 144 -3.78 -10.38 -7.78
C LEU A 144 -5.04 -10.21 -8.62
N MET A 145 -5.49 -8.98 -8.87
CA MET A 145 -6.64 -8.72 -9.74
C MET A 145 -6.38 -9.19 -11.17
N PHE A 146 -5.21 -8.88 -11.74
CA PHE A 146 -4.83 -9.35 -13.08
C PHE A 146 -4.70 -10.88 -13.14
N VAL A 147 -4.16 -11.50 -12.09
CA VAL A 147 -4.08 -12.96 -11.98
C VAL A 147 -5.47 -13.59 -11.92
N GLY A 148 -6.38 -13.03 -11.12
CA GLY A 148 -7.78 -13.48 -11.04
C GLY A 148 -8.49 -13.38 -12.39
N GLN A 149 -8.31 -12.26 -13.11
CA GLN A 149 -8.84 -12.09 -14.46
C GLN A 149 -8.24 -13.09 -15.46
N PHE A 150 -6.95 -13.36 -15.39
CA PHE A 150 -6.31 -14.36 -16.25
C PHE A 150 -6.84 -15.78 -15.98
N ILE A 151 -7.05 -16.13 -14.71
CA ILE A 151 -7.63 -17.43 -14.34
C ILE A 151 -9.07 -17.54 -14.85
N GLY A 152 -9.88 -16.49 -14.64
CA GLY A 152 -11.29 -16.49 -15.03
C GLY A 152 -11.51 -16.48 -16.54
N SER A 153 -10.62 -15.85 -17.30
CA SER A 153 -10.69 -15.87 -18.76
C SER A 153 -9.27 -15.80 -19.33
N PRO A 154 -8.66 -16.96 -19.64
CA PRO A 154 -7.27 -17.02 -20.06
C PRO A 154 -7.13 -16.46 -21.47
N SER A 155 -6.33 -15.41 -21.63
CA SER A 155 -5.96 -14.88 -22.94
C SER A 155 -4.49 -14.50 -22.99
N PRO A 156 -3.82 -14.61 -24.16
CA PRO A 156 -2.42 -14.22 -24.30
C PRO A 156 -2.15 -12.77 -23.90
N TRP A 157 -3.11 -11.88 -24.16
CA TRP A 157 -3.04 -10.48 -23.75
C TRP A 157 -3.02 -10.32 -22.23
N ARG A 158 -3.91 -11.01 -21.51
CA ARG A 158 -3.96 -10.97 -20.04
C ARG A 158 -2.71 -11.59 -19.42
N LEU A 159 -2.21 -12.68 -20.00
CA LEU A 159 -0.92 -13.25 -19.60
C LEU A 159 0.21 -12.24 -19.76
N GLY A 160 0.26 -11.55 -20.90
CA GLY A 160 1.23 -10.48 -21.16
C GLY A 160 1.15 -9.36 -20.11
N MET A 161 -0.05 -8.95 -19.71
CA MET A 161 -0.24 -7.97 -18.63
C MET A 161 0.27 -8.47 -17.29
N VAL A 162 -0.05 -9.71 -16.90
CA VAL A 162 0.45 -10.32 -15.65
C VAL A 162 1.98 -10.35 -15.65
N VAL A 163 2.61 -10.84 -16.73
CA VAL A 163 4.07 -10.90 -16.85
C VAL A 163 4.70 -9.51 -16.76
N LEU A 164 4.17 -8.54 -17.50
CA LEU A 164 4.66 -7.15 -17.46
C LEU A 164 4.56 -6.56 -16.05
N PHE A 165 3.45 -6.80 -15.36
CA PHE A 165 3.23 -6.28 -14.00
C PHE A 165 4.16 -6.95 -12.99
N VAL A 166 4.36 -8.26 -13.09
CA VAL A 166 5.32 -9.02 -12.27
C VAL A 166 6.73 -8.48 -12.47
N LEU A 167 7.16 -8.23 -13.71
CA LEU A 167 8.48 -7.65 -14.00
C LEU A 167 8.62 -6.25 -13.40
N GLY A 168 7.59 -5.40 -13.55
CA GLY A 168 7.57 -4.06 -12.94
C GLY A 168 7.71 -4.11 -11.42
N ILE A 169 6.97 -5.00 -10.76
CA ILE A 169 7.06 -5.21 -9.30
C ILE A 169 8.43 -5.77 -8.90
N ALA A 170 8.97 -6.73 -9.65
CA ALA A 170 10.27 -7.34 -9.37
C ALA A 170 11.41 -6.30 -9.38
N VAL A 171 11.29 -5.24 -10.20
CA VAL A 171 12.22 -4.11 -10.20
C VAL A 171 11.88 -3.09 -9.11
N ALA A 172 10.60 -2.74 -8.92
CA ALA A 172 10.19 -1.70 -7.99
C ALA A 172 10.38 -2.08 -6.51
N VAL A 173 10.06 -3.32 -6.13
CA VAL A 173 10.15 -3.83 -4.76
C VAL A 173 11.56 -3.67 -4.16
N PRO A 174 12.65 -4.17 -4.77
CA PRO A 174 13.98 -4.03 -4.19
C PRO A 174 14.43 -2.57 -4.10
N LEU A 175 14.03 -1.71 -5.03
CA LEU A 175 14.31 -0.28 -4.98
C LEU A 175 13.61 0.39 -3.78
N ILE A 176 12.31 0.13 -3.62
CA ILE A 176 11.51 0.69 -2.51
C ILE A 176 12.02 0.16 -1.16
N LEU A 177 12.30 -1.14 -1.05
CA LEU A 177 12.83 -1.73 0.19
C LEU A 177 14.23 -1.19 0.53
N ARG A 178 15.07 -0.95 -0.48
CA ARG A 178 16.38 -0.33 -0.27
C ARG A 178 16.24 1.11 0.25
N ASP A 179 15.41 1.91 -0.41
CA ASP A 179 15.17 3.29 0.00
C ASP A 179 14.52 3.36 1.39
N GLU A 180 13.61 2.43 1.72
CA GLU A 180 13.01 2.32 3.05
C GLU A 180 14.04 1.97 4.12
N ARG A 181 14.93 1.00 3.87
CA ARG A 181 16.00 0.64 4.83
C ARG A 181 16.92 1.82 5.11
N GLN A 182 17.28 2.58 4.06
CA GLN A 182 18.11 3.78 4.20
C GLN A 182 17.37 4.88 4.97
N ALA A 183 16.09 5.10 4.67
CA ALA A 183 15.26 6.05 5.40
C ALA A 183 15.12 5.69 6.89
N ARG A 184 14.88 4.42 7.22
CA ARG A 184 14.79 3.95 8.61
C ARG A 184 16.11 4.15 9.35
N ARG A 185 17.24 3.85 8.71
CA ARG A 185 18.57 4.08 9.29
C ARG A 185 18.81 5.57 9.57
N PHE A 186 18.48 6.44 8.63
CA PHE A 186 18.59 7.89 8.83
C PHE A 186 17.73 8.37 10.01
N LEU A 187 16.47 7.90 10.09
CA LEU A 187 15.55 8.24 11.18
C LEU A 187 16.02 7.73 12.55
N SER A 188 16.71 6.59 12.60
CA SER A 188 17.30 6.09 13.85
C SER A 188 18.53 6.90 14.29
N GLU A 189 19.32 7.40 13.35
CA GLU A 189 20.50 8.23 13.64
C GLU A 189 20.11 9.68 14.00
N HIS A 190 18.95 10.16 13.54
CA HIS A 190 18.45 11.52 13.75
C HIS A 190 17.03 11.52 14.38
N PRO A 191 16.90 11.14 15.66
CA PRO A 191 15.61 11.09 16.35
C PRO A 191 14.90 12.45 16.40
N ASP A 192 13.58 12.46 16.59
CA ASP A 192 12.81 13.71 16.67
C ASP A 192 13.23 14.55 17.87
N PRO A 193 13.64 15.82 17.67
CA PRO A 193 13.79 16.74 18.80
C PRO A 193 12.48 16.90 19.58
N ARG A 194 11.31 16.73 18.93
CA ARG A 194 9.98 16.89 19.55
C ARG A 194 9.54 15.70 20.41
N VAL A 195 10.23 14.57 20.33
CA VAL A 195 9.91 13.35 21.10
C VAL A 195 10.87 13.18 22.28
N ALA A 196 11.98 13.91 22.29
CA ALA A 196 12.99 13.91 23.35
C ALA A 196 12.75 14.97 24.45
N SER A 197 11.66 15.75 24.35
CA SER A 197 11.23 16.78 25.30
C SER A 197 9.87 16.44 25.90
#